data_AF-A0A6I3DP65-F1
#
_entry.id   AF-A0A6I3DP65-F1
#
_cell.length_a   1.000
_cell.length_b   1.000
_cell.length_c   1.000
_cell.angle_alpha   90.00
_cell.angle_beta   90.00
_cell.angle_gamma   90.00
#
_symmetry.space_group_name_H-M   'P 1'
#
loop_
_entity.id
_entity.type
_entity.pdbx_description
1 polymer ?
#
loop_
_entity_poly.entity_id
_entity_poly.type
_entity_poly.pdbx_seq_one_letter_code
_entity_poly.pdbx_strand_id
1 'polypeptide(L)'
;MTLWKPHALAAPHEGQINLRNGDKVRTTVDVDGAPAGTEGKVILANGFNWLRYRVLFVNGNEIGDLDHRNIEPIGRSAKRLARQAKRAR
;
A
#
# COMPACT_ATOMS: atom_id res chain seq x y z
N MET A 1 -8.00 9.04 -9.30
CA MET A 1 -6.71 9.49 -9.86
C MET A 1 -5.61 8.73 -9.16
N THR A 2 -4.83 7.95 -9.90
CA THR A 2 -3.64 7.28 -9.38
C THR A 2 -2.66 8.33 -8.89
N LEU A 3 -2.04 8.10 -7.73
CA LEU A 3 -1.04 9.02 -7.16
C LEU A 3 0.24 9.12 -7.99
N TRP A 4 0.41 8.17 -8.91
CA TRP A 4 1.53 8.05 -9.82
C TRP A 4 1.01 7.97 -11.26
N LYS A 5 1.75 8.59 -12.18
CA LYS A 5 1.53 8.47 -13.62
C LYS A 5 2.36 7.28 -14.12
N PRO A 6 1.73 6.13 -14.43
CA PRO A 6 2.47 4.97 -14.91
C PRO A 6 3.22 5.31 -16.21
N HIS A 7 4.40 4.74 -16.35
CA HIS A 7 5.15 4.81 -17.60
C HIS A 7 4.39 4.06 -18.71
N ALA A 8 4.64 4.39 -19.99
CA ALA A 8 3.98 3.73 -21.13
C ALA A 8 4.24 2.22 -21.20
N LEU A 9 5.34 1.75 -20.59
CA LEU A 9 5.72 0.34 -20.51
C LEU A 9 5.37 -0.32 -19.16
N ALA A 10 4.73 0.41 -18.24
CA ALA A 10 4.33 -0.15 -16.98
C ALA A 10 3.15 -1.10 -17.20
N ALA A 11 3.20 -2.27 -16.56
CA ALA A 11 2.09 -3.21 -16.46
C ALA A 11 1.61 -3.30 -15.00
N PRO A 12 0.80 -2.34 -14.51
CA PRO A 12 0.17 -2.45 -13.20
C PRO A 12 -0.61 -3.74 -13.08
N HIS A 13 -0.39 -4.49 -12.00
CA HIS A 13 -1.29 -5.59 -11.66
C HIS A 13 -2.68 -5.05 -11.25
N GLU A 14 -3.70 -5.89 -11.36
CA GLU A 14 -5.04 -5.58 -10.87
C GLU A 14 -5.03 -5.30 -9.35
N GLY A 15 -6.06 -4.61 -8.86
CA GLY A 15 -6.22 -4.38 -7.42
C GLY A 15 -5.26 -3.36 -6.80
N GLN A 16 -4.59 -2.51 -7.59
CA GLN A 16 -3.72 -1.47 -7.03
C GLN A 16 -4.45 -0.58 -6.02
N ILE A 17 -3.91 -0.55 -4.81
CA ILE A 17 -4.29 0.39 -3.76
C ILE A 17 -3.49 1.68 -3.92
N ASN A 18 -4.12 2.84 -3.72
CA ASN A 18 -3.49 4.16 -3.81
C ASN A 18 -3.14 4.69 -2.41
N LEU A 19 -2.05 4.18 -1.82
CA LEU A 19 -1.53 4.61 -0.53
C LEU A 19 -0.54 5.77 -0.69
N ARG A 20 -0.38 6.54 0.38
CA ARG A 20 0.52 7.68 0.51
C ARG A 20 1.43 7.47 1.71
N ASN A 21 2.54 8.20 1.74
CA ASN A 21 3.35 8.32 2.95
C ASN A 21 2.47 8.73 4.14
N GLY A 22 2.61 7.97 5.22
CA GLY A 22 1.86 8.12 6.46
C GLY A 22 0.55 7.36 6.55
N ASP A 23 0.10 6.69 5.47
CA ASP A 23 -1.05 5.81 5.57
C ASP A 23 -0.77 4.62 6.49
N LYS A 24 -1.79 4.25 7.28
CA LYS A 24 -1.73 3.07 8.14
C LYS A 24 -2.19 1.85 7.37
N VAL A 25 -1.45 0.77 7.52
CA VAL A 25 -1.69 -0.50 6.88
C VAL A 25 -1.53 -1.65 7.86
N ARG A 26 -2.00 -2.82 7.45
CA ARG A 26 -1.81 -4.08 8.15
C ARG A 26 -1.38 -5.14 7.15
N THR A 27 -0.48 -6.04 7.55
CA THR A 27 -0.15 -7.22 6.73
C THR A 27 -1.32 -8.18 6.64
N THR A 28 -1.58 -8.72 5.45
CA THR A 28 -2.59 -9.75 5.22
C THR A 28 -2.00 -11.15 5.15
N VAL A 29 -0.68 -11.24 4.93
CA VAL A 29 0.11 -12.47 4.85
C VAL A 29 1.36 -12.32 5.72
N ASP A 30 2.00 -13.44 6.05
CA ASP A 30 3.32 -13.42 6.64
C ASP A 30 4.32 -12.87 5.61
N VAL A 31 5.02 -11.81 5.97
CA VAL A 31 6.14 -11.26 5.21
C VAL A 31 7.40 -11.35 6.05
N ASP A 32 8.56 -11.33 5.39
CA ASP A 32 9.84 -11.50 6.08
C ASP A 32 10.06 -10.41 7.14
N GLY A 33 9.98 -10.80 8.42
CA GLY A 33 10.03 -9.87 9.55
C GLY A 33 8.69 -9.29 10.01
N ALA A 34 7.54 -9.63 9.43
CA ALA A 34 6.24 -9.23 9.99
C ALA A 34 5.16 -10.30 9.73
N PRO A 35 4.65 -10.98 10.78
CA PRO A 35 3.52 -11.90 10.63
C PRO A 35 2.27 -11.21 10.09
N ALA A 36 1.34 -11.98 9.55
CA ALA A 36 0.01 -11.51 9.16
C ALA A 36 -0.68 -10.81 10.34
N GLY A 37 -1.35 -9.70 10.07
CA GLY A 37 -2.01 -8.88 11.08
C GLY A 37 -1.12 -7.81 11.72
N THR A 38 0.18 -7.76 11.42
CA THR A 38 1.10 -6.74 11.92
C THR A 38 0.77 -5.37 11.31
N GLU A 39 0.54 -4.37 12.16
CA GLU A 39 0.27 -3.00 11.73
C GLU A 39 1.55 -2.26 11.38
N GLY A 40 1.45 -1.34 10.43
CA GLY A 40 2.56 -0.51 10.01
C GLY A 40 2.12 0.81 9.39
N LYS A 41 3.13 1.62 9.08
CA LYS A 41 2.95 2.93 8.44
C LYS A 41 3.77 2.99 7.16
N VAL A 42 3.14 3.42 6.08
CA VAL A 42 3.83 3.64 4.80
C VAL A 42 4.83 4.79 4.96
N ILE A 43 6.09 4.54 4.67
CA ILE A 43 7.17 5.53 4.71
C ILE A 43 7.69 5.91 3.31
N LEU A 44 7.40 5.08 2.30
CA LEU A 44 7.63 5.40 0.90
C LEU A 44 6.50 4.83 0.04
N ALA A 45 5.93 5.65 -0.82
CA ALA A 45 5.02 5.25 -1.88
C ALA A 45 5.63 5.65 -3.22
N ASN A 46 6.04 4.66 -4.02
CA ASN A 46 6.68 4.90 -5.32
C ASN A 46 6.17 3.90 -6.36
N GLY A 47 6.26 4.23 -7.65
CA GLY A 47 5.88 3.33 -8.73
C GLY A 47 6.96 3.23 -9.80
N PHE A 48 7.14 2.03 -10.38
CA PHE A 48 7.97 1.82 -11.57
C PHE A 48 7.23 1.00 -12.64
N ASN A 49 7.02 -0.30 -12.40
CA ASN A 49 6.07 -1.13 -13.17
C ASN A 49 4.69 -1.17 -12.51
N TRP A 50 4.66 -1.18 -11.17
CA TRP A 50 3.46 -1.03 -10.34
C TRP A 50 3.76 -0.12 -9.13
N LEU A 51 2.71 0.26 -8.40
CA LEU A 51 2.84 0.98 -7.13
C LEU A 51 3.35 0.03 -6.04
N ARG A 52 4.50 0.38 -5.48
CA ARG A 52 5.17 -0.33 -4.39
C ARG A 52 5.30 0.55 -3.15
N TYR A 53 5.22 -0.10 -2.01
CA TYR A 53 5.23 0.53 -0.71
C TYR A 53 6.37 0.02 0.12
N ARG A 54 6.98 0.95 0.87
CA ARG A 54 7.83 0.63 2.00
C ARG A 54 7.08 0.95 3.27
N VAL A 55 7.04 0.00 4.17
CA VAL A 55 6.26 0.08 5.41
C VAL A 55 7.21 -0.14 6.58
N LEU A 56 7.14 0.77 7.54
CA LEU A 56 7.72 0.58 8.87
C LEU A 56 6.65 -0.04 9.76
N PHE A 57 6.87 -1.27 10.19
CA PHE A 57 5.96 -2.02 11.05
C PHE A 57 6.16 -1.68 12.53
N VAL A 58 5.13 -1.92 13.34
CA VAL A 58 5.17 -1.63 14.79
C VAL A 58 6.21 -2.47 15.54
N ASN A 59 6.64 -3.59 14.97
CA ASN A 59 7.71 -4.43 15.52
C ASN A 59 9.13 -3.90 15.18
N GLY A 60 9.23 -2.75 14.50
CA GLY A 60 10.49 -2.11 14.13
C GLY A 60 11.05 -2.52 12.77
N ASN A 61 10.45 -3.50 12.10
CA ASN A 61 10.94 -3.96 10.79
C ASN A 61 10.47 -3.06 9.66
N GLU A 62 11.39 -2.74 8.75
CA GLU A 62 11.13 -1.98 7.53
C GLU A 62 11.15 -2.94 6.34
N ILE A 63 10.02 -3.04 5.63
CA ILE A 63 9.90 -3.94 4.49
C ILE A 63 9.48 -3.14 3.26
N GLY A 64 10.20 -3.34 2.16
CA GLY A 64 9.97 -2.72 0.86
C GLY A 64 9.16 -3.58 -0.10
N ASP A 65 8.89 -3.01 -1.28
CA ASP A 65 8.24 -3.68 -2.42
C ASP A 65 6.87 -4.33 -2.12
N LEU A 66 6.17 -3.80 -1.12
CA LEU A 66 4.84 -4.26 -0.72
C LEU A 66 3.73 -3.68 -1.61
N ASP A 67 2.66 -4.45 -1.82
CA ASP A 67 1.44 -3.99 -2.48
C ASP A 67 0.18 -4.65 -1.86
N HIS A 68 -0.97 -4.50 -2.52
CA HIS A 68 -2.26 -5.05 -2.07
C HIS A 68 -2.27 -6.57 -1.77
N ARG A 69 -1.32 -7.34 -2.32
CA ARG A 69 -1.16 -8.77 -2.06
C ARG A 69 -0.66 -9.03 -0.64
N ASN A 70 0.07 -8.07 -0.07
CA ASN A 70 0.74 -8.21 1.22
C ASN A 70 0.11 -7.35 2.31
N ILE A 71 -0.47 -6.20 1.93
CA ILE A 71 -0.95 -5.21 2.88
C ILE A 71 -2.32 -4.66 2.50
N GLU A 72 -3.11 -4.35 3.52
CA GLU A 72 -4.37 -3.65 3.37
C GLU A 72 -4.36 -2.31 4.14
N PRO A 73 -5.03 -1.27 3.62
CA PRO A 73 -5.21 -0.01 4.35
C PRO A 73 -6.14 -0.21 5.55
N ILE A 74 -5.82 0.43 6.68
CA ILE A 74 -6.66 0.40 7.88
C ILE A 74 -7.06 1.80 8.36
N GLY A 75 -8.08 1.87 9.21
CA GLY A 75 -8.51 3.09 9.89
C GLY A 75 -8.84 4.26 8.93
N ARG A 76 -8.15 5.40 9.11
CA ARG A 76 -8.37 6.60 8.29
C ARG A 76 -7.99 6.38 6.82
N SER A 77 -6.96 5.58 6.57
CA SER A 77 -6.49 5.27 5.21
C SER A 77 -7.56 4.48 4.46
N ALA A 78 -8.12 3.43 5.07
CA ALA A 78 -9.23 2.66 4.50
C ALA A 78 -10.45 3.55 4.17
N LYS A 79 -10.87 4.40 5.12
CA LYS A 79 -12.00 5.32 4.93
C LYS A 79 -11.76 6.30 3.77
N ARG A 80 -10.54 6.82 3.63
CA ARG A 80 -10.14 7.72 2.54
C ARG A 80 -10.25 7.02 1.18
N LEU A 81 -9.70 5.82 1.07
CA LEU A 81 -9.74 5.02 -0.16
C LEU A 81 -11.18 4.65 -0.55
N ALA A 82 -12.00 4.22 0.41
CA ALA A 82 -13.42 3.94 0.16
C ALA A 82 -14.19 5.18 -0.35
N ARG A 83 -13.92 6.37 0.22
CA ARG A 83 -14.51 7.63 -0.25
C ARG A 83 -14.07 7.99 -1.68
N GLN A 84 -12.81 7.72 -2.03
CA GLN A 84 -12.30 7.95 -3.39
C GLN A 84 -12.93 6.99 -4.39
N ALA A 85 -13.08 5.71 -4.04
CA ALA A 85 -13.75 4.72 -4.88
C ALA A 85 -15.21 5.11 -5.18
N LYS A 86 -15.96 5.58 -4.17
CA LYS A 86 -17.34 6.06 -4.35
C LYS A 86 -17.47 7.27 -5.29
N ARG A 87 -16.45 8.13 -5.35
CA ARG A 87 -16.44 9.33 -6.22
C ARG A 87 -16.01 9.03 -7.66
N ALA A 88 -15.36 7.89 -7.88
CA ALA A 88 -14.92 7.46 -9.20
C ALA A 88 -15.99 6.64 -9.94
N ARG A 89 -17.09 6.32 -9.27
CA ARG A 89 -18.30 5.70 -9.82
C ARG A 89 -19.31 6.78 -10.13
#